data_AF-A0AA51DYX1-F1
#
_entry.id   AF-A0AA51DYX1-F1
#
_cell.length_a   1.000
_cell.length_b   1.000
_cell.length_c   1.000
_cell.angle_alpha   90.00
_cell.angle_beta   90.00
_cell.angle_gamma   90.00
#
_symmetry.space_group_name_H-M   'P 1'
#
loop_
_entity.id
_entity.type
_entity.pdbx_description
1 polymer ?
#
loop_
_entity_poly.entity_id
_entity_poly.type
_entity_poly.pdbx_seq_one_letter_code
_entity_poly.pdbx_strand_id
1 'polypeptide(L)'
;MIICPVCKSEYQEGYKICSDCKCDLIEIPDVVNEKYSSSKSGRIVLFLLGILIILCSPLIAYQITKEFFIPDGNGFYDPDQFEWMLNAFYHSFLLTGSIICLTCIIFWIKSRNSK
;
A
#
# COMPACT_ATOMS: atom_id res chain seq x y z
N MET A 1 21.51 19.26 -2.70
CA MET A 1 22.00 19.08 -4.09
C MET A 1 22.23 20.45 -4.74
N ILE A 2 23.33 20.64 -5.47
CA ILE A 2 23.68 21.93 -6.10
C ILE A 2 23.37 21.87 -7.60
N ILE A 3 22.67 22.87 -8.14
CA ILE A 3 22.31 22.91 -9.56
C ILE A 3 22.74 24.23 -10.21
N CYS A 4 23.08 24.17 -11.50
CA CYS A 4 23.26 25.38 -12.30
C CYS A 4 21.88 25.93 -12.74
N PRO A 5 21.56 27.21 -12.50
CA PRO A 5 20.27 27.79 -12.89
C PRO A 5 20.10 27.91 -14.41
N VAL A 6 21.20 27.93 -15.17
CA VAL A 6 21.18 28.12 -16.63
C VAL A 6 21.09 26.77 -17.37
N CYS A 7 22.05 25.87 -17.14
CA CYS A 7 22.12 24.59 -17.86
C CYS A 7 21.46 23.42 -17.11
N LYS A 8 21.06 23.61 -15.85
CA LYS A 8 20.46 22.57 -14.99
C LYS A 8 21.35 21.35 -14.70
N SER A 9 22.65 21.42 -14.98
CA SER A 9 23.60 20.38 -14.59
C SER A 9 23.72 20.31 -13.06
N GLU A 10 23.77 19.09 -12.54
CA GLU A 10 23.92 18.78 -11.11
C GLU A 10 25.39 18.71 -10.72
N TYR A 11 25.74 19.27 -9.56
CA TYR A 11 27.10 19.32 -9.04
C TYR A 11 27.18 18.73 -7.62
N GLN A 12 28.35 18.18 -7.30
CA GLN A 12 28.67 17.72 -5.93
C GLN A 12 28.86 18.92 -4.99
N GLU A 13 28.72 18.66 -3.69
CA GLU A 13 28.93 19.66 -2.63
C GLU A 13 30.38 20.16 -2.65
N GLY A 14 30.56 21.48 -2.51
CA GLY A 14 31.87 22.16 -2.52
C GLY A 14 32.18 22.94 -3.80
N TYR A 15 31.43 22.75 -4.89
CA TYR A 15 31.54 23.56 -6.09
C TYR A 15 30.65 24.81 -6.00
N LYS A 16 31.21 25.97 -6.34
CA LYS A 16 30.49 27.27 -6.28
C LYS A 16 30.09 27.82 -7.65
N ILE A 17 30.76 27.40 -8.72
CA ILE A 17 30.65 27.99 -10.05
C ILE A 17 30.45 26.88 -11.09
N CYS A 18 29.49 27.07 -12.00
CA CYS A 18 29.27 26.15 -13.11
C CYS A 18 30.45 26.19 -14.10
N SER A 19 30.98 25.03 -14.47
CA SER A 19 32.12 24.94 -15.41
C SER A 19 31.78 25.52 -16.80
N ASP A 20 30.55 25.28 -17.26
CA ASP A 20 30.12 25.61 -18.62
C ASP A 20 29.53 27.02 -18.70
N CYS A 21 28.62 27.37 -17.78
CA CYS A 21 27.88 28.64 -17.80
C CYS A 21 28.59 29.77 -17.06
N LYS A 22 29.64 29.45 -16.28
CA LYS A 22 30.40 30.40 -15.43
C LYS A 22 29.55 31.24 -14.46
N CYS A 23 28.30 30.83 -14.21
CA CYS A 23 27.43 31.46 -13.22
C CYS A 23 27.53 30.75 -11.87
N ASP A 24 27.11 31.45 -10.81
CA ASP A 24 27.04 30.89 -9.47
C ASP A 24 26.03 29.74 -9.43
N LEU A 25 26.44 28.65 -8.78
CA LEU A 25 25.59 27.51 -8.55
C LEU A 25 24.64 27.80 -7.39
N ILE A 26 23.40 27.32 -7.49
CA ILE A 26 22.41 27.47 -6.42
C ILE A 26 22.24 26.15 -5.69
N GLU A 27 22.28 26.21 -4.35
CA GLU A 27 21.83 25.12 -3.51
C GLU A 27 20.31 25.07 -3.59
N ILE A 28 19.78 23.95 -4.10
CA ILE A 28 18.36 23.67 -3.90
C ILE A 28 18.26 23.23 -2.43
N PRO A 29 17.57 23.99 -1.56
CA PRO A 29 17.31 23.52 -0.22
C PRO A 29 16.60 22.18 -0.35
N ASP A 30 17.12 21.15 0.32
CA ASP A 30 16.52 19.82 0.29
C ASP A 30 15.03 19.99 0.51
N VAL A 31 14.29 19.67 -0.55
CA VAL A 31 12.86 19.88 -0.67
C VAL A 31 12.26 19.45 0.64
N VAL A 32 11.61 20.42 1.30
CA VAL A 32 10.84 20.27 2.54
C VAL A 32 10.50 18.81 2.69
N ASN A 33 11.09 18.14 3.68
CA ASN A 33 10.56 16.88 4.17
C ASN A 33 9.10 17.18 4.46
N GLU A 34 8.24 16.95 3.48
CA GLU A 34 6.81 16.88 3.67
C GLU A 34 6.72 15.72 4.62
N LYS A 35 6.70 16.05 5.92
CA LYS A 35 6.07 15.23 6.92
C LYS A 35 4.70 14.98 6.35
N TYR A 36 4.57 13.88 5.61
CA TYR A 36 3.31 13.21 5.40
C TYR A 36 2.83 12.97 6.82
N SER A 37 2.08 13.93 7.34
CA SER A 37 1.31 13.74 8.54
C SER A 37 0.36 12.64 8.10
N SER A 38 0.73 11.39 8.38
CA SER A 38 -0.14 10.27 8.08
C SER A 38 -1.34 10.54 8.95
N SER A 39 -2.37 11.16 8.37
CA SER A 39 -3.54 11.55 9.10
C SER A 39 -4.05 10.29 9.79
N LYS A 40 -4.21 10.34 11.12
CA LYS A 40 -4.75 9.22 11.90
C LYS A 40 -6.02 8.64 11.26
N SER A 41 -6.77 9.49 10.55
CA SER A 41 -7.97 9.15 9.78
C SER A 41 -7.72 8.07 8.72
N GLY A 42 -6.66 8.17 7.91
CA GLY A 42 -6.40 7.21 6.83
C GLY A 42 -6.12 5.78 7.33
N ARG A 43 -5.57 5.65 8.53
CA ARG A 43 -5.25 4.34 9.14
C ARG A 43 -6.49 3.67 9.76
N ILE A 44 -7.43 4.47 10.28
CA ILE A 44 -8.72 3.94 10.74
C ILE A 44 -9.50 3.37 9.55
N VAL A 45 -9.47 4.06 8.41
CA VAL A 45 -10.09 3.55 7.17
C VAL A 45 -9.50 2.21 6.75
N LEU A 46 -8.16 2.06 6.79
CA LEU A 46 -7.50 0.78 6.48
C LEU A 46 -7.89 -0.33 7.46
N PHE A 47 -8.00 -0.01 8.75
CA PHE A 47 -8.44 -0.98 9.76
C PHE A 47 -9.89 -1.43 9.53
N LEU A 48 -10.79 -0.48 9.26
CA LEU A 48 -12.19 -0.78 8.92
C LEU A 48 -12.30 -1.61 7.64
N LEU A 49 -11.47 -1.31 6.63
CA LEU A 49 -11.40 -2.09 5.40
C LEU A 49 -10.94 -3.53 5.68
N GLY A 50 -9.92 -3.71 6.54
CA GLY A 50 -9.45 -5.04 6.96
C GLY A 50 -10.55 -5.85 7.68
N ILE A 51 -11.29 -5.22 8.59
CA ILE A 51 -12.46 -5.84 9.25
C ILE A 51 -13.52 -6.21 8.22
N LEU A 52 -13.83 -5.32 7.29
CA LEU A 52 -14.84 -5.55 6.26
C LEU A 52 -14.46 -6.73 5.37
N ILE A 53 -13.19 -6.86 4.98
CA ILE A 53 -12.68 -8.02 4.23
C ILE A 53 -12.87 -9.30 5.03
N ILE A 54 -12.57 -9.30 6.34
CA ILE A 54 -12.75 -10.48 7.20
C ILE A 54 -14.23 -10.87 7.27
N LEU A 55 -15.12 -9.92 7.54
CA LEU A 55 -16.55 -10.18 7.68
C LEU A 55 -17.21 -10.61 6.37
N CYS A 56 -16.80 -10.02 5.24
CA CYS A 56 -17.31 -10.34 3.93
C CYS A 56 -16.59 -11.52 3.25
N SER A 57 -15.52 -12.06 3.86
CA SER A 57 -14.72 -13.15 3.28
C SER A 57 -15.53 -14.37 2.84
N PRO A 58 -16.52 -14.91 3.58
CA PRO A 58 -17.28 -16.07 3.11
C PRO A 58 -18.16 -15.74 1.90
N LEU A 59 -18.74 -14.53 1.86
CA LEU A 59 -19.59 -14.08 0.76
C LEU A 59 -18.77 -13.88 -0.53
N ILE A 60 -17.63 -13.19 -0.41
CA ILE A 60 -16.75 -12.92 -1.54
C ILE A 60 -16.15 -14.23 -2.07
N ALA A 61 -15.67 -15.10 -1.18
CA ALA A 61 -15.15 -16.41 -1.56
C ALA A 61 -16.21 -17.24 -2.30
N TYR A 62 -17.45 -17.27 -1.79
CA TYR A 62 -18.53 -17.99 -2.45
C TYR A 62 -18.86 -17.42 -3.84
N GLN A 63 -18.94 -16.10 -3.99
CA GLN A 63 -19.24 -15.51 -5.29
C GLN A 63 -18.16 -15.81 -6.33
N ILE A 64 -16.88 -15.66 -5.98
CA ILE A 64 -15.76 -15.96 -6.88
C ILE A 64 -15.76 -17.44 -7.26
N THR A 65 -15.92 -18.34 -6.27
CA THR A 65 -15.96 -19.79 -6.52
C THR A 65 -17.14 -20.17 -7.41
N LYS A 66 -18.32 -19.60 -7.15
CA LYS A 66 -19.52 -19.84 -7.97
C LYS A 66 -19.33 -19.34 -9.40
N GLU A 67 -18.81 -18.14 -9.60
CA GLU A 67 -18.61 -17.56 -10.93
C GLU A 67 -17.63 -18.37 -11.78
N PHE A 68 -16.58 -18.91 -11.13
CA PHE A 68 -15.60 -19.75 -11.80
C PHE A 68 -16.15 -21.12 -12.23
N PHE A 69 -16.90 -21.79 -11.36
CA PHE A 69 -17.41 -23.15 -11.62
C PHE A 69 -18.77 -23.18 -12.33
N ILE A 70 -19.57 -22.13 -12.20
CA ILE A 70 -20.97 -22.08 -12.65
C ILE A 70 -21.25 -20.74 -13.36
N PRO A 71 -20.60 -20.45 -14.50
CA PRO A 71 -20.81 -19.19 -15.22
C PRO A 71 -22.25 -19.05 -15.75
N ASP A 72 -22.89 -20.15 -16.17
CA ASP A 72 -24.23 -20.17 -16.80
C ASP A 72 -25.29 -21.00 -16.03
N GLY A 73 -25.02 -21.35 -14.77
CA GLY A 73 -25.97 -22.13 -13.93
C GLY A 73 -25.96 -23.66 -14.13
N ASN A 74 -25.29 -24.17 -15.18
CA ASN A 74 -25.31 -25.59 -15.58
C ASN A 74 -23.93 -26.28 -15.57
N GLY A 75 -22.94 -25.71 -14.90
CA GLY A 75 -21.61 -26.32 -14.79
C GLY A 75 -21.65 -27.63 -14.01
N PHE A 76 -21.16 -28.72 -14.60
CA PHE A 76 -20.81 -29.92 -13.84
C PHE A 76 -19.42 -29.71 -13.26
N TYR A 77 -19.33 -29.73 -11.93
CA TYR A 77 -18.07 -29.63 -11.21
C TYR A 77 -18.02 -30.69 -10.12
N ASP A 78 -16.81 -31.08 -9.76
CA ASP A 78 -16.57 -31.94 -8.63
C ASP A 78 -16.80 -31.13 -7.34
N PRO A 79 -17.74 -31.54 -6.46
CA PRO A 79 -18.01 -30.83 -5.21
C PRO A 79 -16.75 -30.70 -4.33
N ASP A 80 -15.84 -31.67 -4.37
CA ASP A 80 -14.60 -31.64 -3.58
C ASP A 80 -13.67 -30.52 -4.05
N GLN A 81 -13.60 -30.29 -5.37
CA GLN A 81 -12.82 -29.19 -5.95
C GLN A 81 -13.43 -27.82 -5.63
N PHE A 82 -14.76 -27.73 -5.63
CA PHE A 82 -15.46 -26.50 -5.27
C PHE A 82 -15.24 -26.14 -3.81
N GLU A 83 -15.37 -27.12 -2.90
CA GLU A 83 -15.13 -26.91 -1.47
C GLU A 83 -13.67 -26.52 -1.20
N TRP A 84 -12.72 -27.21 -1.84
CA TRP A 84 -11.30 -26.86 -1.73
C TRP A 84 -11.04 -25.41 -2.15
N MET A 85 -11.57 -24.99 -3.29
CA MET A 85 -11.35 -23.63 -3.80
C MET A 85 -12.05 -22.57 -2.96
N LEU A 86 -13.28 -22.85 -2.49
CA LEU A 86 -14.01 -22.00 -1.55
C LEU A 86 -13.19 -21.77 -0.27
N ASN A 87 -12.67 -22.84 0.32
CA ASN A 87 -11.84 -22.76 1.52
C ASN A 87 -10.53 -22.00 1.25
N ALA A 88 -9.89 -22.23 0.10
CA ALA A 88 -8.66 -21.52 -0.28
C ALA A 88 -8.86 -20.00 -0.38
N PHE A 89 -9.95 -19.56 -1.03
CA PHE A 89 -10.28 -18.14 -1.12
C PHE A 89 -10.66 -17.55 0.24
N TYR A 90 -11.51 -18.24 1.01
CA TYR A 90 -11.90 -17.81 2.34
C TYR A 90 -10.68 -17.58 3.25
N HIS A 91 -9.78 -18.56 3.33
CA HIS A 91 -8.56 -18.44 4.12
C HIS A 91 -7.63 -17.33 3.63
N SER A 92 -7.54 -17.13 2.31
CA SER A 92 -6.74 -16.06 1.71
C SER A 92 -7.26 -14.67 2.07
N PHE A 93 -8.59 -14.47 2.04
CA PHE A 93 -9.21 -13.21 2.47
C PHE A 93 -9.07 -12.98 3.97
N LEU A 94 -9.24 -14.02 4.79
CA LEU A 94 -9.01 -13.94 6.24
C LEU A 94 -7.57 -13.52 6.55
N LEU A 95 -6.59 -14.15 5.90
CA LEU A 95 -5.17 -13.85 6.11
C LEU A 95 -4.87 -12.41 5.70
N THR A 96 -5.35 -11.99 4.53
CA THR A 96 -5.14 -10.64 4.00
C THR A 96 -5.75 -9.59 4.93
N GLY A 97 -7.01 -9.77 5.34
CA GLY A 97 -7.67 -8.87 6.29
C GLY A 97 -6.98 -8.84 7.65
N SER A 98 -6.49 -9.98 8.14
CA SER A 98 -5.74 -10.08 9.40
C SER A 98 -4.41 -9.31 9.35
N ILE A 99 -3.67 -9.40 8.24
CA ILE A 99 -2.41 -8.65 8.04
C ILE A 99 -2.68 -7.13 8.05
N ILE A 100 -3.73 -6.69 7.35
CA ILE A 100 -4.13 -5.27 7.31
C ILE A 100 -4.49 -4.79 8.73
N CYS A 101 -5.27 -5.57 9.47
CA CYS A 101 -5.63 -5.22 10.84
C CYS A 101 -4.41 -5.20 11.77
N LEU A 102 -3.52 -6.20 11.67
CA LEU A 102 -2.34 -6.33 12.53
C LEU A 102 -1.37 -5.15 12.35
N THR A 103 -1.10 -4.74 11.11
CA THR A 103 -0.24 -3.59 10.83
C THR A 103 -0.78 -2.30 11.46
N CYS A 104 -2.10 -2.11 11.44
CA CYS A 104 -2.77 -0.99 12.11
C CYS A 104 -2.62 -1.07 13.64
N ILE A 105 -2.81 -2.25 14.24
CA ILE A 105 -2.69 -2.49 15.68
C ILE A 105 -1.25 -2.24 16.17
N ILE A 106 -0.24 -2.81 15.51
CA ILE A 106 1.17 -2.65 15.86
C ILE A 106 1.54 -1.16 15.86
N PHE A 107 1.10 -0.42 14.84
CA PHE A 107 1.35 1.01 14.77
C PHE A 107 0.70 1.77 15.93
N TRP A 108 -0.55 1.43 16.28
CA TRP A 108 -1.25 2.08 17.38
C TRP A 108 -0.54 1.83 18.72
N ILE A 109 -0.09 0.61 18.97
CA ILE A 109 0.73 0.26 20.15
C ILE A 109 2.01 1.10 20.18
N LYS A 110 2.75 1.15 19.06
CA LYS A 110 3.98 1.96 18.97
C LYS A 110 3.71 3.45 19.21
N SER A 111 2.62 4.00 18.65
CA SER A 111 2.24 5.39 18.87
C SER A 111 1.84 5.68 20.32
N ARG A 112 1.33 4.70 21.06
CA ARG A 112 0.97 4.85 22.48
C ARG A 112 2.20 4.86 23.38
N ASN A 113 3.22 4.04 23.08
CA ASN A 113 4.46 3.96 23.86
C ASN A 113 5.44 5.12 23.62
N SER A 114 5.22 5.93 22.57
CA SER A 114 6.04 7.10 22.25
C SER A 114 5.54 8.40 22.90
N LYS A 115 4.49 8.33 23.73
CA LYS A 115 3.96 9.41 24.56
C LYS A 115 4.22 9.09 26.02
#